data_AF-A0A522R3Q9-F1
#
_entry.id   AF-A0A522R3Q9-F1
#
_cell.length_a   1.000
_cell.length_b   1.000
_cell.length_c   1.000
_cell.angle_alpha   90.00
_cell.angle_beta   90.00
_cell.angle_gamma   90.00
#
_symmetry.space_group_name_H-M   'P 1'
#
loop_
_entity.id
_entity.type
_entity.pdbx_description
1 polymer ?
#
loop_
_entity_poly.entity_id
_entity_poly.type
_entity_poly.pdbx_seq_one_letter_code
_entity_poly.pdbx_strand_id
1 'polypeptide(L)'
;MSFKSLLAVTCMSLILFSCSKDKSVEKNDQGNSTSFQPTTTGSTWNYQDNINANGNFTLTATGQDSTVNGITYAVFADKPDSTSQVYATLLGQSQHDYYALGFVTTFGNTALLYLKDTTKNATWTQDISMNIPNYGQINAELDFTLAQTEISYTVNGKTYPNVAHVSLLVKVEVPGIGLTPAGVTGDIYFARGVGILSAVVQNNGSKVEDVSLLSYSIK
;
A
#
# COMPACT_ATOMS: atom_id res chain seq x y z
N MET A 1 28.95 -8.93 77.23
CA MET A 1 29.69 -9.26 75.98
C MET A 1 28.71 -9.06 74.83
N SER A 2 28.52 -7.83 74.33
CA SER A 2 29.27 -7.08 73.31
C SER A 2 29.30 -7.71 71.91
N PHE A 3 28.57 -7.03 71.00
CA PHE A 3 28.56 -7.04 69.54
C PHE A 3 29.94 -6.99 68.87
N LYS A 4 30.09 -7.58 67.65
CA LYS A 4 30.59 -6.95 66.39
C LYS A 4 30.81 -7.94 65.20
N SER A 5 30.00 -7.72 64.14
CA SER A 5 30.23 -7.73 62.67
C SER A 5 31.22 -8.66 61.93
N LEU A 6 30.72 -9.31 60.85
CA LEU A 6 31.24 -9.26 59.45
C LEU A 6 30.22 -9.91 58.47
N LEU A 7 29.47 -9.17 57.62
CA LEU A 7 29.65 -8.97 56.15
C LEU A 7 30.11 -10.24 55.38
N ALA A 8 29.42 -10.74 54.33
CA ALA A 8 29.19 -10.05 53.07
C ALA A 8 27.98 -10.58 52.29
N VAL A 9 27.16 -9.63 51.81
CA VAL A 9 26.06 -9.78 50.85
C VAL A 9 26.65 -9.55 49.46
N THR A 10 26.56 -10.53 48.57
CA THR A 10 26.86 -10.37 47.14
C THR A 10 25.57 -10.58 46.35
N CYS A 11 24.77 -9.52 46.27
CA CYS A 11 23.65 -9.41 45.34
C CYS A 11 24.20 -8.83 44.04
N MET A 12 24.71 -9.68 43.14
CA MET A 12 25.19 -9.26 41.83
C MET A 12 23.99 -9.19 40.88
N SER A 13 23.58 -7.95 40.64
CA SER A 13 22.46 -7.50 39.82
C SER A 13 22.53 -8.01 38.37
N LEU A 14 21.53 -8.80 37.97
CA LEU A 14 21.17 -9.05 36.57
C LEU A 14 20.35 -7.85 36.06
N ILE A 15 21.02 -6.85 35.48
CA ILE A 15 20.34 -5.77 34.76
C ILE A 15 20.08 -6.28 33.33
N LEU A 16 18.92 -6.90 33.14
CA LEU A 16 18.39 -7.16 31.80
C LEU A 16 17.95 -5.81 31.21
N PHE A 17 18.73 -5.31 30.24
CA PHE A 17 18.27 -4.26 29.34
C PHE A 17 17.17 -4.84 28.44
N SER A 18 15.94 -4.85 28.97
CA SER A 18 14.74 -5.00 28.15
C SER A 18 14.52 -3.66 27.46
N CYS A 19 15.03 -3.54 26.25
CA CYS A 19 14.68 -2.46 25.34
C CYS A 19 13.19 -2.64 25.00
N SER A 20 12.31 -1.90 25.68
CA SER A 20 10.92 -1.76 25.27
C SER A 20 10.92 -1.00 23.95
N LYS A 21 11.00 -1.71 22.83
CA LYS A 21 10.64 -1.13 21.54
C LYS A 21 9.16 -0.81 21.67
N ASP A 22 8.83 0.47 21.74
CA ASP A 22 7.45 0.95 21.71
C ASP A 22 6.76 0.33 20.50
N LYS A 23 5.92 -0.67 20.78
CA LYS A 23 5.00 -1.18 19.76
C LYS A 23 4.01 -0.04 19.55
N SER A 24 4.04 0.58 18.37
CA SER A 24 2.95 1.44 17.92
C SER A 24 1.66 0.67 18.18
N VAL A 25 0.80 1.23 19.03
CA VAL A 25 -0.50 0.64 19.32
C VAL A 25 -1.32 0.77 18.05
N GLU A 26 -1.28 -0.27 17.22
CA GLU A 26 -2.23 -0.46 16.15
C GLU A 26 -3.57 -0.73 16.83
N LYS A 27 -4.44 0.29 16.87
CA LYS A 27 -5.79 0.13 17.40
C LYS A 27 -6.47 -0.92 16.53
N ASN A 28 -6.84 -2.02 17.18
CA ASN A 28 -7.38 -3.20 16.53
C ASN A 28 -8.85 -2.95 16.12
N ASP A 29 -9.06 -2.09 15.13
CA ASP A 29 -10.34 -1.97 14.41
C ASP A 29 -10.36 -2.92 13.19
N GLN A 30 -9.59 -4.02 13.23
CA GLN A 30 -9.68 -5.11 12.24
C GLN A 30 -11.03 -5.81 12.40
N GLY A 31 -12.07 -5.29 11.73
CA GLY A 31 -13.33 -6.01 11.59
C GLY A 31 -14.57 -5.19 11.29
N ASN A 32 -14.60 -3.88 11.60
CA ASN A 32 -15.83 -3.09 11.49
C ASN A 32 -15.81 -1.96 10.46
N SER A 33 -14.66 -1.66 9.85
CA SER A 33 -14.65 -0.73 8.72
C SER A 33 -15.17 -1.44 7.47
N THR A 34 -16.07 -0.79 6.74
CA THR A 34 -16.63 -1.31 5.49
C THR A 34 -15.76 -0.97 4.28
N SER A 35 -14.75 -0.12 4.41
CA SER A 35 -13.97 0.37 3.26
C SER A 35 -12.56 -0.23 3.19
N PHE A 36 -12.05 -0.42 1.97
CA PHE A 36 -10.64 -0.74 1.69
C PHE A 36 -9.75 0.51 1.62
N GLN A 37 -10.24 1.68 2.02
CA GLN A 37 -9.47 2.92 1.95
C GLN A 37 -9.84 3.84 3.11
N PRO A 38 -9.37 3.56 4.35
CA PRO A 38 -9.63 4.44 5.47
C PRO A 38 -9.02 5.83 5.22
N THR A 39 -9.80 6.89 5.42
CA THR A 39 -9.39 8.29 5.15
C THR A 39 -9.36 9.16 6.40
N THR A 40 -9.50 8.57 7.59
CA THR A 40 -9.54 9.34 8.85
C THR A 40 -8.29 10.20 9.01
N THR A 41 -8.47 11.51 9.11
CA THR A 41 -7.39 12.51 9.23
C THR A 41 -6.33 12.12 10.27
N GLY A 42 -5.07 12.16 9.86
CA GLY A 42 -3.91 11.84 10.67
C GLY A 42 -3.67 10.33 10.85
N SER A 43 -4.41 9.47 10.14
CA SER A 43 -4.04 8.06 9.98
C SER A 43 -2.78 7.94 9.11
N THR A 44 -1.97 6.94 9.38
CA THR A 44 -0.66 6.73 8.72
C THR A 44 -0.46 5.29 8.27
N TRP A 45 0.23 5.09 7.15
CA TRP A 45 0.66 3.80 6.64
C TRP A 45 2.13 3.88 6.27
N ASN A 46 2.93 2.98 6.83
CA ASN A 46 4.36 2.91 6.55
C ASN A 46 4.59 1.70 5.64
N TYR A 47 5.18 1.94 4.47
CA TYR A 47 5.46 0.93 3.48
C TYR A 47 6.97 0.70 3.34
N GLN A 48 7.32 -0.57 3.15
CA GLN A 48 8.65 -0.99 2.73
C GLN A 48 8.66 -1.16 1.22
N ASP A 49 9.66 -0.58 0.57
CA ASP A 49 10.04 -0.94 -0.80
C ASP A 49 11.09 -2.08 -0.73
N ASN A 50 10.72 -3.23 -1.27
CA ASN A 50 11.54 -4.44 -1.24
C ASN A 50 12.56 -4.50 -2.39
N ILE A 51 12.52 -3.56 -3.33
CA ILE A 51 13.47 -3.43 -4.44
C ILE A 51 14.51 -2.34 -4.12
N ASN A 52 14.07 -1.19 -3.64
CA ASN A 52 14.93 -0.08 -3.26
C ASN A 52 15.01 0.05 -1.74
N ALA A 53 16.17 -0.25 -1.16
CA ALA A 53 16.40 -0.19 0.28
C ALA A 53 16.14 1.20 0.92
N ASN A 54 16.16 2.28 0.12
CA ASN A 54 15.82 3.64 0.56
C ASN A 54 14.45 4.12 0.02
N GLY A 55 13.66 3.20 -0.53
CA GLY A 55 12.36 3.47 -1.15
C GLY A 55 11.19 3.43 -0.17
N ASN A 56 11.42 3.13 1.10
CA ASN A 56 10.37 3.18 2.13
C ASN A 56 9.70 4.56 2.16
N PHE A 57 8.39 4.56 2.46
CA PHE A 57 7.61 5.78 2.48
C PHE A 57 6.45 5.69 3.47
N THR A 58 5.96 6.86 3.86
CA THR A 58 4.79 7.01 4.73
C THR A 58 3.68 7.73 3.99
N LEU A 59 2.49 7.13 3.96
CA LEU A 59 1.25 7.82 3.58
C LEU A 59 0.57 8.36 4.83
N THR A 60 0.13 9.62 4.79
CA THR A 60 -0.64 10.24 5.89
C THR A 60 -1.92 10.86 5.35
N ALA A 61 -3.07 10.45 5.88
CA ALA A 61 -4.36 11.06 5.54
C ALA A 61 -4.40 12.51 6.06
N THR A 62 -4.57 13.49 5.17
CA THR A 62 -4.44 14.91 5.55
C THR A 62 -5.74 15.53 6.06
N GLY A 63 -6.89 14.90 5.80
CA GLY A 63 -8.20 15.48 6.03
C GLY A 63 -8.63 16.52 5.01
N GLN A 64 -7.80 16.77 3.99
CA GLN A 64 -8.16 17.56 2.83
C GLN A 64 -8.76 16.67 1.76
N ASP A 65 -9.72 17.22 1.02
CA ASP A 65 -10.30 16.59 -0.15
C ASP A 65 -9.94 17.38 -1.42
N SER A 66 -9.94 16.69 -2.54
CA SER A 66 -9.82 17.25 -3.88
C SER A 66 -10.87 16.62 -4.80
N THR A 67 -11.34 17.36 -5.79
CA THR A 67 -12.28 16.83 -6.79
C THR A 67 -11.63 16.87 -8.16
N VAL A 68 -11.53 15.69 -8.79
CA VAL A 68 -11.00 15.54 -10.15
C VAL A 68 -12.03 14.76 -10.96
N ASN A 69 -12.45 15.32 -12.10
CA ASN A 69 -13.43 14.70 -13.00
C ASN A 69 -14.73 14.22 -12.30
N GLY A 70 -15.18 14.96 -11.28
CA GLY A 70 -16.41 14.64 -10.54
C GLY A 70 -16.27 13.57 -9.46
N ILE A 71 -15.07 13.01 -9.25
CA ILE A 71 -14.76 12.09 -8.15
C ILE A 71 -14.09 12.89 -7.03
N THR A 72 -14.57 12.71 -5.80
CA THR A 72 -13.92 13.26 -4.59
C THR A 72 -12.84 12.30 -4.11
N TYR A 73 -11.65 12.83 -3.89
CA TYR A 73 -10.47 12.12 -3.42
C TYR A 73 -10.05 12.72 -2.08
N ALA A 74 -9.80 11.86 -1.10
CA ALA A 74 -9.02 12.25 0.06
C ALA A 74 -7.56 12.43 -0.36
N VAL A 75 -6.94 13.50 0.14
CA VAL A 75 -5.54 13.82 -0.12
C VAL A 75 -4.67 13.18 0.96
N PHE A 76 -3.67 12.42 0.52
CA PHE A 76 -2.66 11.82 1.36
C PHE A 76 -1.32 12.52 1.12
N ALA A 77 -0.63 12.86 2.20
CA ALA A 77 0.77 13.25 2.14
C ALA A 77 1.60 11.98 1.98
N ASP A 78 2.32 11.87 0.87
CA ASP A 78 3.21 10.78 0.54
C ASP A 78 4.66 11.24 0.77
N LYS A 79 5.32 10.62 1.74
CA LYS A 79 6.63 11.01 2.24
C LYS A 79 7.60 9.84 2.08
N PRO A 80 8.42 9.82 1.01
CA PRO A 80 9.55 8.89 0.94
C PRO A 80 10.60 9.24 1.98
N ASP A 81 11.21 8.21 2.57
CA ASP A 81 12.24 8.33 3.62
C ASP A 81 13.57 8.89 3.07
N SER A 82 13.82 8.70 1.77
CA SER A 82 15.05 9.13 1.08
C SER A 82 15.14 10.62 0.76
N THR A 83 14.06 11.39 0.93
CA THR A 83 14.01 12.82 0.61
C THR A 83 13.33 13.60 1.73
N SER A 84 13.37 14.93 1.72
CA SER A 84 12.50 15.79 2.56
C SER A 84 11.21 16.19 1.85
N GLN A 85 11.10 15.92 0.54
CA GLN A 85 9.93 16.26 -0.27
C GLN A 85 8.70 15.46 0.14
N VAL A 86 7.54 16.13 0.15
CA VAL A 86 6.21 15.53 0.35
C VAL A 86 5.46 15.64 -0.97
N TYR A 87 4.93 14.52 -1.43
CA TYR A 87 4.06 14.44 -2.60
C TYR A 87 2.60 14.31 -2.16
N ALA A 88 1.69 14.55 -3.10
CA ALA A 88 0.27 14.34 -2.87
C ALA A 88 -0.19 13.09 -3.62
N THR A 89 -0.74 12.14 -2.88
CA THR A 89 -1.41 10.95 -3.42
C THR A 89 -2.90 11.09 -3.15
N LEU A 90 -3.72 10.97 -4.20
CA LEU A 90 -5.15 11.19 -4.12
C LEU A 90 -5.88 9.86 -4.22
N LEU A 91 -6.75 9.60 -3.25
CA LEU A 91 -7.36 8.30 -3.00
C LEU A 91 -8.87 8.51 -2.83
N GLY A 92 -9.67 7.98 -3.75
CA GLY A 92 -11.10 8.26 -3.84
C GLY A 92 -11.93 6.99 -3.91
N GLN A 93 -13.16 7.07 -3.40
CA GLN A 93 -14.12 5.98 -3.44
C GLN A 93 -15.47 6.49 -3.96
N SER A 94 -16.04 5.79 -4.93
CA SER A 94 -17.41 6.00 -5.39
C SER A 94 -18.16 4.68 -5.33
N GLN A 95 -19.06 4.53 -4.37
CA GLN A 95 -19.76 3.27 -4.09
C GLN A 95 -18.76 2.11 -3.87
N HIS A 96 -18.73 1.14 -4.79
CA HIS A 96 -17.86 -0.03 -4.75
C HIS A 96 -16.57 0.14 -5.55
N ASP A 97 -16.38 1.28 -6.21
CA ASP A 97 -15.22 1.54 -7.06
C ASP A 97 -14.21 2.44 -6.33
N TYR A 98 -12.93 2.04 -6.36
CA TYR A 98 -11.83 2.71 -5.69
C TYR A 98 -10.82 3.23 -6.71
N TYR A 99 -10.47 4.50 -6.54
CA TYR A 99 -9.66 5.27 -7.49
C TYR A 99 -8.41 5.82 -6.84
N ALA A 100 -7.32 5.87 -7.61
CA ALA A 100 -6.09 6.53 -7.24
C ALA A 100 -5.65 7.53 -8.30
N LEU A 101 -5.09 8.66 -7.88
CA LEU A 101 -4.49 9.66 -8.76
C LEU A 101 -3.15 10.11 -8.14
N GLY A 102 -2.12 10.24 -8.98
CA GLY A 102 -0.75 10.56 -8.53
C GLY A 102 0.02 9.37 -7.93
N PHE A 103 -0.64 8.22 -7.71
CA PHE A 103 -0.01 7.00 -7.20
C PHE A 103 1.02 6.42 -8.17
N VAL A 104 0.76 6.49 -9.48
CA VAL A 104 1.72 6.12 -10.53
C VAL A 104 1.97 7.35 -11.39
N THR A 105 3.16 7.94 -11.27
CA THR A 105 3.51 9.21 -11.92
C THR A 105 3.48 9.12 -13.46
N THR A 106 3.74 7.94 -14.02
CA THR A 106 3.71 7.71 -15.48
C THR A 106 2.31 7.75 -16.07
N PHE A 107 1.25 7.65 -15.26
CA PHE A 107 -0.16 7.68 -15.72
C PHE A 107 -0.73 9.10 -15.82
N GLY A 108 0.07 10.12 -15.46
CA GLY A 108 -0.32 11.53 -15.51
C GLY A 108 -1.55 11.81 -14.63
N ASN A 109 -2.52 12.54 -15.18
CA ASN A 109 -3.75 12.93 -14.49
C ASN A 109 -4.92 11.95 -14.70
N THR A 110 -4.63 10.73 -15.17
CA THR A 110 -5.67 9.70 -15.34
C THR A 110 -5.92 9.00 -14.01
N ALA A 111 -7.14 9.07 -13.50
CA ALA A 111 -7.52 8.36 -12.29
C ALA A 111 -7.56 6.85 -12.56
N LEU A 112 -6.81 6.07 -11.80
CA LEU A 112 -6.75 4.62 -11.89
C LEU A 112 -7.86 3.98 -11.07
N LEU A 113 -8.77 3.24 -11.69
CA LEU A 113 -9.71 2.36 -11.00
C LEU A 113 -8.98 1.08 -10.58
N TYR A 114 -8.49 1.03 -9.35
CA TYR A 114 -7.57 -0.01 -8.90
C TYR A 114 -8.25 -1.16 -8.14
N LEU A 115 -9.49 -0.96 -7.65
CA LEU A 115 -10.25 -1.99 -6.94
C LEU A 115 -11.75 -1.78 -7.15
N LYS A 116 -12.45 -2.89 -7.35
CA LYS A 116 -13.91 -3.00 -7.23
C LYS A 116 -14.24 -3.90 -6.05
N ASP A 117 -14.91 -3.37 -5.03
CA ASP A 117 -15.42 -4.14 -3.89
C ASP A 117 -16.75 -4.79 -4.26
N THR A 118 -16.65 -5.83 -5.10
CA THR A 118 -17.78 -6.59 -5.66
C THR A 118 -17.53 -8.09 -5.50
N THR A 119 -18.31 -8.92 -6.18
CA THR A 119 -18.13 -10.37 -6.17
C THR A 119 -16.82 -10.78 -6.83
N LYS A 120 -16.17 -11.80 -6.26
CA LYS A 120 -14.99 -12.48 -6.83
C LYS A 120 -15.14 -12.74 -8.34
N ASN A 121 -14.01 -12.69 -9.05
CA ASN A 121 -13.85 -12.86 -10.51
C ASN A 121 -14.43 -11.71 -11.36
N ALA A 122 -14.82 -10.59 -10.74
CA ALA A 122 -15.09 -9.38 -11.50
C ALA A 122 -13.84 -8.91 -12.25
N THR A 123 -14.00 -8.57 -13.52
CA THR A 123 -12.95 -8.02 -14.37
C THR A 123 -13.33 -6.63 -14.84
N TRP A 124 -12.33 -5.80 -15.08
CA TRP A 124 -12.52 -4.52 -15.74
C TRP A 124 -11.25 -4.16 -16.50
N THR A 125 -11.41 -3.41 -17.59
CA THR A 125 -10.31 -2.84 -18.33
C THR A 125 -10.30 -1.33 -18.16
N GLN A 126 -9.11 -0.74 -18.29
CA GLN A 126 -8.95 0.70 -18.31
C GLN A 126 -7.85 1.09 -19.29
N ASP A 127 -8.20 1.92 -20.26
CA ASP A 127 -7.20 2.57 -21.11
C ASP A 127 -6.50 3.68 -20.33
N ILE A 128 -5.18 3.64 -20.38
CA ILE A 128 -4.31 4.68 -19.82
C ILE A 128 -3.34 5.16 -20.89
N SER A 129 -3.08 6.47 -20.88
CA SER A 129 -2.00 7.05 -21.65
C SER A 129 -0.77 7.19 -20.74
N MET A 130 0.30 6.47 -21.07
CA MET A 130 1.56 6.50 -20.35
C MET A 130 2.58 7.34 -21.12
N ASN A 131 3.34 8.18 -20.40
CA ASN A 131 4.52 8.82 -20.99
C ASN A 131 5.76 8.03 -20.57
N ILE A 132 6.34 7.28 -21.51
CA ILE A 132 7.54 6.48 -21.24
C ILE A 132 8.78 7.27 -21.71
N PRO A 133 9.79 7.48 -20.84
CA PRO A 133 11.03 8.12 -21.23
C PRO A 133 11.63 7.47 -22.48
N ASN A 134 12.01 8.29 -23.46
CA ASN A 134 12.57 7.90 -24.77
C ASN A 134 11.60 7.25 -25.78
N TYR A 135 10.39 6.84 -25.37
CA TYR A 135 9.40 6.24 -26.28
C TYR A 135 8.19 7.17 -26.53
N GLY A 136 8.02 8.20 -25.70
CA GLY A 136 6.92 9.15 -25.82
C GLY A 136 5.62 8.59 -25.26
N GLN A 137 4.50 9.10 -25.78
CA GLN A 137 3.17 8.72 -25.33
C GLN A 137 2.76 7.37 -25.92
N ILE A 138 2.46 6.41 -25.05
CA ILE A 138 1.98 5.08 -25.39
C ILE A 138 0.62 4.88 -24.72
N ASN A 139 -0.34 4.35 -25.47
CA ASN A 139 -1.60 3.90 -24.90
C ASN A 139 -1.47 2.44 -24.47
N ALA A 140 -1.87 2.16 -23.23
CA ALA A 140 -1.98 0.82 -22.70
C ALA A 140 -3.39 0.54 -22.21
N GLU A 141 -3.80 -0.72 -22.34
CA GLU A 141 -4.99 -1.26 -21.68
C GLU A 141 -4.52 -1.99 -20.42
N LEU A 142 -5.09 -1.63 -19.28
CA LEU A 142 -4.91 -2.34 -18.02
C LEU A 142 -6.06 -3.30 -17.81
N ASP A 143 -5.78 -4.59 -17.79
CA ASP A 143 -6.73 -5.64 -17.44
C ASP A 143 -6.63 -5.95 -15.95
N PHE A 144 -7.68 -5.66 -15.21
CA PHE A 144 -7.78 -6.01 -13.80
C PHE A 144 -8.74 -7.18 -13.57
N THR A 145 -8.41 -8.02 -12.60
CA THR A 145 -9.28 -9.09 -12.11
C THR A 145 -9.29 -9.12 -10.58
N LEU A 146 -10.47 -9.07 -9.97
CA LEU A 146 -10.63 -9.37 -8.55
C LEU A 146 -10.53 -10.89 -8.33
N ALA A 147 -9.31 -11.40 -8.27
CA ALA A 147 -9.00 -12.83 -8.27
C ALA A 147 -9.51 -13.55 -7.03
N GLN A 148 -9.43 -12.91 -5.86
CA GLN A 148 -9.88 -13.49 -4.59
C GLN A 148 -10.49 -12.41 -3.68
N THR A 149 -11.43 -12.82 -2.84
CA THR A 149 -12.08 -11.98 -1.83
C THR A 149 -12.15 -12.75 -0.52
N GLU A 150 -12.20 -12.03 0.60
CA GLU A 150 -12.37 -12.59 1.94
C GLU A 150 -11.28 -13.61 2.33
N ILE A 151 -10.09 -13.49 1.75
CA ILE A 151 -8.95 -14.34 2.10
C ILE A 151 -8.24 -13.80 3.35
N SER A 152 -7.41 -14.64 3.95
CA SER A 152 -6.38 -14.19 4.90
C SER A 152 -5.06 -14.01 4.16
N TYR A 153 -4.35 -12.92 4.42
CA TYR A 153 -3.04 -12.65 3.81
C TYR A 153 -2.03 -12.22 4.87
N THR A 154 -0.82 -12.77 4.81
CA THR A 154 0.26 -12.46 5.75
C THR A 154 1.31 -11.60 5.06
N VAL A 155 1.59 -10.44 5.62
CA VAL A 155 2.67 -9.54 5.19
C VAL A 155 3.49 -9.12 6.40
N ASN A 156 4.81 -9.17 6.29
CA ASN A 156 5.75 -8.80 7.35
C ASN A 156 5.46 -9.47 8.71
N GLY A 157 5.05 -10.75 8.68
CA GLY A 157 4.75 -11.55 9.86
C GLY A 157 3.40 -11.26 10.52
N LYS A 158 2.59 -10.36 9.96
CA LYS A 158 1.22 -10.08 10.44
C LYS A 158 0.18 -10.59 9.46
N THR A 159 -0.80 -11.31 9.97
CA THR A 159 -1.92 -11.85 9.18
C THR A 159 -3.11 -10.90 9.24
N TYR A 160 -3.70 -10.66 8.07
CA TYR A 160 -4.84 -9.78 7.89
C TYR A 160 -6.01 -10.60 7.34
N PRO A 161 -7.17 -10.62 8.02
CA PRO A 161 -8.38 -11.22 7.46
C PRO A 161 -9.04 -10.26 6.46
N ASN A 162 -10.07 -10.75 5.76
CA ASN A 162 -10.93 -9.94 4.88
C ASN A 162 -10.15 -9.20 3.78
N VAL A 163 -9.23 -9.91 3.14
CA VAL A 163 -8.37 -9.37 2.09
C VAL A 163 -8.97 -9.64 0.70
N ALA A 164 -8.88 -8.63 -0.16
CA ALA A 164 -9.13 -8.72 -1.59
C ALA A 164 -7.78 -8.81 -2.33
N HIS A 165 -7.70 -9.70 -3.32
CA HIS A 165 -6.56 -9.83 -4.22
C HIS A 165 -6.99 -9.43 -5.62
N VAL A 166 -6.32 -8.42 -6.16
CA VAL A 166 -6.50 -7.94 -7.54
C VAL A 166 -5.25 -8.31 -8.33
N SER A 167 -5.43 -8.96 -9.48
CA SER A 167 -4.37 -9.13 -10.46
C SER A 167 -4.49 -8.09 -11.57
N LEU A 168 -3.34 -7.71 -12.12
CA LEU A 168 -3.16 -6.76 -13.21
C LEU A 168 -2.42 -7.45 -14.36
N LEU A 169 -2.85 -7.20 -15.59
CA LEU A 169 -2.12 -7.47 -16.82
C LEU A 169 -2.10 -6.19 -17.66
N VAL A 170 -0.93 -5.79 -18.14
CA VAL A 170 -0.80 -4.63 -19.04
C VAL A 170 -0.70 -5.12 -20.48
N LYS A 171 -1.49 -4.53 -21.37
CA LYS A 171 -1.37 -4.68 -22.81
C LYS A 171 -1.03 -3.36 -23.47
N VAL A 172 -0.29 -3.41 -24.56
CA VAL A 172 0.07 -2.25 -25.38
C VAL A 172 -0.30 -2.50 -26.83
N GLU A 173 -0.63 -1.44 -27.55
CA GLU A 173 -0.91 -1.50 -28.98
C GLU A 173 0.40 -1.67 -29.76
N VAL A 174 0.50 -2.75 -30.54
CA VAL A 174 1.67 -3.01 -31.40
C VAL A 174 1.28 -2.85 -32.88
N PRO A 175 1.92 -1.96 -33.64
CA PRO A 175 1.58 -1.71 -35.04
C PRO A 175 1.55 -3.00 -35.88
N GLY A 176 0.41 -3.26 -36.52
CA GLY A 176 0.21 -4.44 -37.38
C GLY A 176 -0.12 -5.74 -36.66
N ILE A 177 -0.08 -5.77 -35.32
CA ILE A 177 -0.46 -6.93 -34.49
C ILE A 177 -1.73 -6.64 -33.69
N GLY A 178 -1.88 -5.40 -33.20
CA GLY A 178 -2.96 -5.01 -32.30
C GLY A 178 -2.53 -5.09 -30.83
N LEU A 179 -3.53 -5.02 -29.96
CA LEU A 179 -3.36 -5.01 -28.51
C LEU A 179 -2.76 -6.33 -28.00
N THR A 180 -1.55 -6.25 -27.46
CA THR A 180 -0.73 -7.42 -27.10
C THR A 180 -0.23 -7.32 -25.65
N PRO A 181 -0.18 -8.42 -24.88
CA PRO A 181 0.43 -8.42 -23.54
C PRO A 181 1.85 -7.88 -23.55
N ALA A 182 2.13 -6.90 -22.69
CA ALA A 182 3.44 -6.25 -22.58
C ALA A 182 4.45 -7.06 -21.75
N GLY A 183 4.05 -8.23 -21.23
CA GLY A 183 4.82 -8.99 -20.25
C GLY A 183 4.83 -8.36 -18.85
N VAL A 184 4.00 -7.32 -18.62
CA VAL A 184 3.87 -6.67 -17.31
C VAL A 184 2.62 -7.18 -16.60
N THR A 185 2.81 -7.73 -15.41
CA THR A 185 1.74 -8.25 -14.55
C THR A 185 1.85 -7.69 -13.15
N GLY A 186 0.77 -7.68 -12.38
CA GLY A 186 0.82 -7.29 -10.99
C GLY A 186 -0.16 -8.03 -10.10
N ASP A 187 0.13 -8.06 -8.81
CA ASP A 187 -0.68 -8.61 -7.75
C ASP A 187 -0.77 -7.60 -6.62
N ILE A 188 -1.98 -7.19 -6.26
CA ILE A 188 -2.24 -6.18 -5.25
C ILE A 188 -3.21 -6.74 -4.22
N TYR A 189 -2.86 -6.61 -2.95
CA TYR A 189 -3.63 -7.11 -1.81
C TYR A 189 -4.15 -5.95 -0.98
N PHE A 190 -5.46 -5.93 -0.72
CA PHE A 190 -6.12 -4.89 0.07
C PHE A 190 -6.81 -5.53 1.27
N ALA A 191 -6.57 -5.05 2.49
CA ALA A 191 -7.34 -5.47 3.66
C ALA A 191 -8.47 -4.48 3.94
N ARG A 192 -9.67 -5.00 4.20
CA ARG A 192 -10.79 -4.17 4.63
C ARG A 192 -10.46 -3.50 5.97
N GLY A 193 -10.67 -2.19 6.05
CA GLY A 193 -10.31 -1.37 7.20
C GLY A 193 -8.83 -1.06 7.35
N VAL A 194 -7.99 -1.45 6.40
CA VAL A 194 -6.55 -1.14 6.40
C VAL A 194 -6.13 -0.47 5.11
N GLY A 195 -6.48 -1.01 3.95
CA GLY A 195 -6.00 -0.54 2.65
C GLY A 195 -4.97 -1.45 2.04
N ILE A 196 -4.07 -0.90 1.22
CA ILE A 196 -3.05 -1.67 0.50
C ILE A 196 -2.14 -2.34 1.52
N LEU A 197 -2.03 -3.67 1.44
CA LEU A 197 -1.11 -4.49 2.22
C LEU A 197 0.17 -4.78 1.45
N SER A 198 0.05 -5.05 0.17
CA SER A 198 1.18 -5.39 -0.70
C SER A 198 0.80 -5.11 -2.15
N ALA A 199 1.77 -4.64 -2.93
CA ALA A 199 1.67 -4.54 -4.38
C ALA A 199 2.98 -5.02 -5.00
N VAL A 200 2.88 -6.02 -5.88
CA VAL A 200 4.01 -6.54 -6.64
C VAL A 200 3.71 -6.35 -8.11
N VAL A 201 4.57 -5.66 -8.83
CA VAL A 201 4.49 -5.55 -10.30
C VAL A 201 5.76 -6.16 -10.89
N GLN A 202 5.59 -6.96 -11.93
CA GLN A 202 6.66 -7.67 -12.61
C GLN A 202 6.66 -7.31 -14.09
N ASN A 203 7.85 -7.24 -14.69
CA ASN A 203 8.06 -7.14 -16.12
C ASN A 203 8.89 -8.36 -16.56
N ASN A 204 8.28 -9.24 -17.36
CA ASN A 204 8.89 -10.48 -17.83
C ASN A 204 9.49 -11.32 -16.69
N GLY A 205 8.76 -11.43 -15.57
CA GLY A 205 9.15 -12.17 -14.37
C GLY A 205 10.14 -11.45 -13.44
N SER A 206 10.65 -10.27 -13.82
CA SER A 206 11.48 -9.44 -12.95
C SER A 206 10.61 -8.44 -12.20
N LYS A 207 10.72 -8.39 -10.86
CA LYS A 207 10.00 -7.38 -10.06
C LYS A 207 10.48 -5.97 -10.42
N VAL A 208 9.54 -5.10 -10.75
CA VAL A 208 9.75 -3.67 -11.01
C VAL A 208 9.08 -2.79 -9.96
N GLU A 209 8.12 -3.34 -9.23
CA GLU A 209 7.55 -2.79 -8.00
C GLU A 209 7.39 -3.95 -7.01
N ASP A 210 7.73 -3.73 -5.74
CA ASP A 210 7.44 -4.66 -4.65
C ASP A 210 7.36 -3.85 -3.36
N VAL A 211 6.15 -3.45 -2.99
CA VAL A 211 5.89 -2.69 -1.78
C VAL A 211 5.05 -3.49 -0.81
N SER A 212 5.35 -3.38 0.48
CA SER A 212 4.66 -4.13 1.53
C SER A 212 4.42 -3.28 2.77
N LEU A 213 3.27 -3.45 3.41
CA LEU A 213 2.89 -2.68 4.60
C LEU A 213 3.74 -3.14 5.79
N LEU A 214 4.46 -2.21 6.41
CA LEU A 214 5.23 -2.45 7.63
C LEU A 214 4.37 -2.27 8.88
N SER A 215 3.61 -1.17 8.92
CA SER A 215 2.76 -0.79 10.06
C SER A 215 1.76 0.26 9.64
N TYR A 216 0.70 0.43 10.43
CA TYR A 216 -0.27 1.50 10.23
C TYR A 216 -0.84 2.01 11.55
N SER A 217 -1.40 3.21 11.53
CA SER A 217 -2.20 3.76 12.63
C SER A 217 -3.44 4.40 12.03
N ILE A 218 -4.60 3.86 12.36
CA ILE A 218 -5.90 4.42 11.96
C ILE A 218 -6.57 4.99 13.20
N LYS A 219 -7.01 6.24 13.11
CA LYS A 219 -7.61 6.99 14.22
C LYS A 219 -9.10 6.70 14.38
#